data_AF-A0A7S3V5I1-F1
#
_entry.id   AF-A0A7S3V5I1-F1
#
_cell.length_a   1.000
_cell.length_b   1.000
_cell.length_c   1.000
_cell.angle_alpha   90.00
_cell.angle_beta   90.00
_cell.angle_gamma   90.00
#
_symmetry.space_group_name_H-M   'P 1'
#
loop_
_entity.id
_entity.type
_entity.pdbx_description
1 polymer ?
#
loop_
_entity_poly.entity_id
_entity_poly.type
_entity_poly.pdbx_seq_one_letter_code
_entity_poly.pdbx_strand_id
1 'polypeptide(L)'
;GTSDPYGTAVIDTLVEQIQARPGDDRAVVMLGYRKEMETMFKNVNPGLSRRFQLEQAYVFPDYDDASLLKILRAKARASQLSIPISVAKLAVRSLARARAKPNFGNGGAIDSILSQAKERMQKRDGTSDTMTVEDFAVENTGLDEDGLDSLFADMIGMDTVMNKLQDLKCVVKFAKDRGEDPRKN
;
A
#
# COMPACT_ATOMS: atom_id res chain seq x y z
N GLY A 1 30.66 5.70 -2.44
CA GLY A 1 30.14 6.89 -3.12
C GLY A 1 30.63 8.09 -2.37
N THR A 2 31.31 9.01 -3.06
CA THR A 2 31.84 10.26 -2.49
C THR A 2 30.69 11.04 -1.86
N SER A 3 30.77 11.29 -0.55
CA SER A 3 29.83 12.16 0.15
C SER A 3 29.89 13.54 -0.49
N ASP A 4 28.74 14.11 -0.86
CA ASP A 4 28.69 15.50 -1.32
C ASP A 4 29.10 16.41 -0.14
N PRO A 5 30.25 17.11 -0.23
CA PRO A 5 30.75 17.94 0.86
C PRO A 5 29.80 19.09 1.19
N TYR A 6 29.02 19.58 0.21
CA TYR A 6 28.03 20.64 0.44
C TYR A 6 26.81 20.11 1.19
N GLY A 7 26.27 18.96 0.79
CA GLY A 7 25.17 18.30 1.51
C GLY A 7 25.54 17.97 2.97
N THR A 8 26.78 17.52 3.20
CA THR A 8 27.28 17.25 4.56
C THR A 8 27.34 18.53 5.40
N ALA A 9 27.89 19.62 4.87
CA ALA A 9 28.01 20.90 5.56
C ALA A 9 26.64 21.52 5.95
N VAL A 10 25.62 21.35 5.10
CA VAL A 10 24.24 21.82 5.40
C VAL A 10 23.67 21.05 6.59
N ILE A 11 23.82 19.71 6.60
CA ILE A 11 23.34 18.87 7.69
C ILE A 11 24.07 19.17 9.00
N ASP A 12 25.39 19.38 8.94
CA ASP A 12 26.18 19.77 10.11
C ASP A 12 25.69 21.09 10.71
N THR A 13 25.46 22.08 9.85
CA THR A 13 24.91 23.38 10.26
C THR A 13 23.53 23.22 10.91
N LEU A 14 22.65 22.38 10.34
CA LEU A 14 21.34 22.09 10.94
C LEU A 14 21.50 21.45 12.32
N VAL A 15 22.37 20.45 12.48
CA VAL A 15 22.62 19.78 13.76
C VAL A 15 23.14 20.74 14.82
N GLU A 16 24.04 21.65 14.45
CA GLU A 16 24.53 22.70 15.35
C GLU A 16 23.42 23.65 15.81
N GLN A 17 22.55 24.07 14.89
CA GLN A 17 21.44 24.99 15.18
C GLN A 17 20.28 24.32 15.94
N ILE A 18 20.22 22.99 15.97
CA ILE A 18 19.24 22.18 16.72
C ILE A 18 19.67 22.01 18.18
N GLN A 19 20.82 22.55 18.62
CA GLN A 19 21.18 22.55 20.03
C GLN A 19 20.12 23.26 20.88
N ALA A 20 19.28 22.48 21.55
CA ALA A 20 18.27 22.97 22.46
C ALA A 20 18.93 23.77 23.60
N ARG A 21 18.86 25.10 23.51
CA ARG A 21 19.14 25.97 24.65
C ARG A 21 17.88 26.02 25.53
N PRO A 22 18.00 26.04 26.86
CA PRO A 22 16.85 26.26 27.72
C PRO A 22 16.13 27.57 27.32
N GLY A 23 14.88 27.47 26.86
CA GLY A 23 14.10 28.60 26.34
C GLY A 23 13.96 28.66 24.81
N ASP A 24 14.52 27.71 24.05
CA ASP A 24 14.27 27.61 22.61
C ASP A 24 12.83 27.16 22.30
N ASP A 25 12.17 27.88 21.40
CA ASP A 25 10.82 27.59 20.89
C ASP A 25 10.89 26.97 19.48
N ARG A 26 11.60 25.85 19.34
CA ARG A 26 11.82 25.21 18.04
C ARG A 26 11.70 23.69 18.15
N ALA A 27 10.90 23.12 17.25
CA ALA A 27 10.79 21.68 17.05
C ALA A 27 11.24 21.31 15.63
N VAL A 28 12.07 20.28 15.52
CA VAL A 28 12.50 19.73 14.22
C VAL A 28 11.99 18.30 14.09
N VAL A 29 11.28 18.04 12.99
CA VAL A 29 10.75 16.72 12.65
C VAL A 29 11.41 16.26 11.36
N MET A 30 12.03 15.08 11.40
CA MET A 30 12.58 14.43 10.21
C MET A 30 11.65 13.31 9.75
N LEU A 31 11.37 13.30 8.45
CA LEU A 31 10.50 12.32 7.79
C LEU A 31 11.26 11.70 6.63
N GLY A 32 11.19 10.38 6.51
CA GLY A 32 11.86 9.66 5.44
C GLY A 32 11.62 8.17 5.55
N TYR A 33 11.99 7.45 4.49
CA TYR A 33 11.97 6.00 4.49
C TYR A 33 13.06 5.43 5.40
N ARG A 34 12.74 4.34 6.11
CA ARG A 34 13.59 3.82 7.18
C ARG A 34 15.02 3.52 6.73
N LYS A 35 15.19 2.82 5.60
CA LYS A 35 16.53 2.40 5.13
C LYS A 35 17.39 3.60 4.70
N GLU A 36 16.75 4.58 4.08
CA GLU A 36 17.35 5.82 3.62
C GLU A 36 17.77 6.68 4.81
N MET A 37 16.93 6.77 5.85
CA MET A 37 17.26 7.42 7.12
C MET A 37 18.40 6.72 7.85
N GLU A 38 18.37 5.39 7.96
CA GLU A 38 19.46 4.60 8.55
C GLU A 38 20.79 4.84 7.81
N THR A 39 20.74 4.93 6.49
CA THR A 39 21.91 5.20 5.64
C THR A 39 22.43 6.62 5.85
N MET A 40 21.54 7.62 5.87
CA MET A 40 21.89 9.02 6.12
C MET A 40 22.56 9.20 7.48
N PHE A 41 22.00 8.61 8.53
CA PHE A 41 22.48 8.77 9.91
C PHE A 41 23.85 8.11 10.14
N LYS A 42 24.14 7.02 9.41
CA LYS A 42 25.45 6.36 9.47
C LYS A 42 26.53 7.13 8.72
N ASN A 43 26.17 7.80 7.61
CA ASN A 43 27.15 8.29 6.65
C ASN A 43 27.37 9.81 6.68
N VAL A 44 26.44 10.60 7.22
CA VAL A 44 26.50 12.07 7.11
C VAL A 44 27.10 12.72 8.36
N ASN A 45 26.51 12.54 9.54
CA ASN A 45 27.04 13.14 10.77
C ASN A 45 26.70 12.27 12.00
N PRO A 46 27.69 11.77 12.77
CA PRO A 46 27.46 11.00 14.01
C PRO A 46 26.62 11.73 15.07
N GLY A 47 26.61 13.07 15.06
CA GLY A 47 25.81 13.92 15.93
C GLY A 47 24.31 13.81 15.68
N LEU A 48 23.87 13.46 14.46
CA LEU A 48 22.46 13.22 14.15
C LEU A 48 21.89 12.09 14.99
N SER A 49 22.58 10.94 15.04
CA SER A 49 22.13 9.76 15.77
C SER A 49 22.00 9.98 17.28
N ARG A 50 22.77 10.92 17.85
CA ARG A 50 22.65 11.29 19.27
C ARG A 50 21.43 12.16 19.54
N ARG A 51 21.04 13.03 18.59
CA ARG A 51 19.91 13.96 18.72
C ARG A 51 18.58 13.33 18.32
N PHE A 52 18.62 12.50 17.30
CA PHE A 52 17.49 11.79 16.75
C PHE A 52 17.77 10.30 16.89
N GLN A 53 17.21 9.69 17.92
CA GLN A 53 17.37 8.25 18.15
C GLN A 53 16.41 7.53 17.21
N LEU A 54 16.93 7.02 16.09
CA LEU A 54 16.11 6.39 15.04
C LEU A 54 15.39 5.15 15.57
N GLU A 55 15.94 4.51 16.60
CA GLU A 55 15.33 3.40 17.34
C GLU A 55 14.06 3.81 18.09
N GLN A 56 13.96 5.08 18.48
CA GLN A 56 12.78 5.68 19.13
C GLN A 56 11.84 6.37 18.12
N ALA A 57 12.18 6.35 16.83
CA ALA A 57 11.37 6.99 15.82
C ALA A 57 10.00 6.32 15.70
N TYR A 58 8.96 7.14 15.58
CA TYR A 58 7.63 6.64 15.29
C TYR A 58 7.58 6.12 13.84
N VAL A 59 7.21 4.85 13.68
CA VAL A 59 7.08 4.22 12.37
C VAL A 59 5.63 4.31 11.93
N PHE A 60 5.40 4.94 10.78
CA PHE A 60 4.09 4.93 10.12
C PHE A 60 3.92 3.61 9.36
N PRO A 61 3.03 2.71 9.80
CA PRO A 61 2.77 1.48 9.05
C PRO A 61 1.97 1.81 7.78
N ASP A 62 2.10 0.95 6.77
CA ASP A 62 1.22 0.99 5.62
C ASP A 62 -0.25 0.74 6.03
N TYR A 63 -1.17 1.33 5.28
CA TYR A 63 -2.59 1.10 5.53
C TYR A 63 -2.97 -0.35 5.21
N ASP A 64 -3.80 -0.94 6.06
CA ASP A 64 -4.47 -2.20 5.77
C ASP A 64 -5.55 -2.02 4.70
N ASP A 65 -6.02 -3.14 4.15
CA ASP A 65 -7.01 -3.14 3.07
C ASP A 65 -8.32 -2.46 3.50
N ALA A 66 -8.71 -2.59 4.77
CA ALA A 66 -9.89 -1.93 5.32
C ALA A 66 -9.75 -0.41 5.35
N SER A 67 -8.56 0.10 5.71
CA SER A 67 -8.24 1.52 5.72
C SER A 67 -8.13 2.08 4.30
N LEU A 68 -7.47 1.35 3.38
CA LEU A 68 -7.42 1.72 1.96
C LEU A 68 -8.82 1.80 1.34
N LEU A 69 -9.71 0.87 1.69
CA LEU A 69 -11.11 0.90 1.25
C LEU A 69 -11.86 2.12 1.78
N LYS A 70 -11.66 2.48 3.06
CA LYS A 70 -12.25 3.69 3.66
C LYS A 70 -11.75 4.94 2.94
N ILE A 71 -10.44 5.03 2.67
CA ILE A 71 -9.81 6.16 1.97
C ILE A 71 -10.36 6.27 0.54
N LEU A 72 -10.42 5.17 -0.22
CA LEU A 72 -10.96 5.16 -1.57
C LEU A 72 -12.40 5.69 -1.61
N ARG A 73 -13.27 5.17 -0.72
CA ARG A 73 -14.68 5.60 -0.66
C ARG A 73 -14.84 7.04 -0.17
N ALA A 74 -13.96 7.51 0.70
CA ALA A 74 -13.97 8.91 1.13
C ALA A 74 -13.59 9.84 -0.03
N LYS A 75 -12.51 9.51 -0.76
CA LYS A 75 -12.04 10.29 -1.92
C LYS A 75 -13.02 10.28 -3.09
N ALA A 76 -13.66 9.14 -3.35
CA ALA A 76 -14.72 9.02 -4.35
C ALA A 76 -15.91 9.94 -4.00
N ARG A 77 -16.41 9.87 -2.77
CA ARG A 77 -17.50 10.74 -2.29
C ARG A 77 -17.14 12.22 -2.36
N ALA A 78 -15.91 12.59 -1.97
CA ALA A 78 -15.42 13.96 -2.09
C ALA A 78 -15.36 14.44 -3.55
N SER A 79 -15.23 13.52 -4.51
CA SER A 79 -15.28 13.79 -5.95
C SER A 79 -16.67 13.63 -6.56
N GLN A 80 -17.73 13.48 -5.75
CA GLN A 80 -19.11 13.21 -6.19
C GLN A 80 -19.29 11.91 -6.98
N LEU A 81 -18.37 10.95 -6.80
CA LEU A 81 -18.42 9.65 -7.47
C LEU A 81 -19.00 8.58 -6.57
N SER A 82 -19.79 7.69 -7.18
CA SER A 82 -20.30 6.48 -6.56
C SER A 82 -19.46 5.28 -7.01
N ILE A 83 -18.97 4.51 -6.03
CA ILE A 83 -18.28 3.24 -6.29
C ILE A 83 -19.04 2.13 -5.56
N PRO A 84 -19.60 1.14 -6.27
CA PRO A 84 -20.19 -0.04 -5.66
C PRO A 84 -19.18 -0.75 -4.76
N ILE A 85 -19.63 -1.31 -3.63
CA ILE A 85 -18.73 -1.90 -2.63
C ILE A 85 -17.92 -3.09 -3.18
N SER A 86 -18.49 -3.87 -4.10
CA SER A 86 -17.81 -4.97 -4.80
C SER A 86 -16.64 -4.45 -5.63
N VAL A 87 -16.87 -3.40 -6.41
CA VAL A 87 -15.85 -2.73 -7.24
C VAL A 87 -14.75 -2.13 -6.37
N ALA A 88 -15.12 -1.44 -5.29
CA ALA A 88 -14.14 -0.83 -4.38
C ALA A 88 -13.24 -1.87 -3.70
N LYS A 89 -13.81 -3.02 -3.29
CA LYS A 89 -13.03 -4.14 -2.73
C LYS A 89 -12.06 -4.72 -3.75
N LEU A 90 -12.50 -4.88 -5.00
CA LEU A 90 -11.65 -5.38 -6.08
C LEU A 90 -10.48 -4.42 -6.38
N ALA A 91 -10.76 -3.11 -6.41
CA ALA A 91 -9.74 -2.07 -6.56
C ALA A 91 -8.70 -2.08 -5.42
N VAL A 92 -9.12 -2.31 -4.18
CA VAL A 92 -8.18 -2.44 -3.05
C VAL A 92 -7.38 -3.74 -3.13
N ARG A 93 -8.01 -4.85 -3.55
CA ARG A 93 -7.34 -6.14 -3.72
C ARG A 93 -6.22 -6.07 -4.77
N SER A 94 -6.39 -5.28 -5.83
CA SER A 94 -5.32 -5.06 -6.81
C SER A 94 -4.15 -4.26 -6.21
N LEU A 95 -4.43 -3.28 -5.35
CA LEU A 95 -3.41 -2.53 -4.61
C LEU A 95 -2.66 -3.39 -3.58
N ALA A 96 -3.28 -4.42 -3.01
CA ALA A 96 -2.60 -5.33 -2.09
C ALA A 96 -1.42 -6.05 -2.77
N ARG A 97 -1.51 -6.35 -4.09
CA ARG A 97 -0.38 -6.88 -4.87
C ARG A 97 0.74 -5.84 -5.02
N ALA A 98 0.39 -4.56 -5.16
CA ALA A 98 1.35 -3.47 -5.24
C ALA A 98 2.00 -3.15 -3.88
N ARG A 99 1.32 -3.41 -2.75
CA ARG A 99 1.88 -3.25 -1.39
C ARG A 99 3.12 -4.09 -1.14
N ALA A 100 3.27 -5.23 -1.84
CA ALA A 100 4.46 -6.07 -1.74
C ALA A 100 5.72 -5.45 -2.39
N LYS A 101 5.58 -4.36 -3.15
CA LYS A 101 6.70 -3.67 -3.81
C LYS A 101 7.34 -2.65 -2.86
N PRO A 102 8.65 -2.37 -3.01
CA PRO A 102 9.28 -1.23 -2.33
C PRO A 102 8.54 0.08 -2.63
N ASN A 103 8.46 0.96 -1.64
CA ASN A 103 7.90 2.31 -1.76
C ASN A 103 6.41 2.33 -2.15
N PHE A 104 5.59 1.47 -1.55
CA PHE A 104 4.14 1.53 -1.73
C PHE A 104 3.58 2.89 -1.28
N GLY A 105 2.98 3.62 -2.21
CA GLY A 105 2.54 5.00 -2.00
C GLY A 105 1.29 5.19 -1.13
N ASN A 106 0.72 4.14 -0.54
CA ASN A 106 -0.45 4.21 0.34
C ASN A 106 -1.59 5.06 -0.25
N GLY A 107 -1.90 6.20 0.37
CA GLY A 107 -2.92 7.13 -0.09
C GLY A 107 -2.67 7.67 -1.51
N GLY A 108 -1.41 7.82 -1.91
CA GLY A 108 -1.03 8.19 -3.28
C GLY A 108 -1.31 7.09 -4.30
N ALA A 109 -1.23 5.82 -3.91
CA ALA A 109 -1.65 4.71 -4.76
C ALA A 109 -3.17 4.72 -5.00
N ILE A 110 -3.94 5.11 -3.97
CA ILE A 110 -5.39 5.34 -4.09
C ILE A 110 -5.70 6.52 -5.00
N ASP A 111 -4.94 7.61 -4.92
CA ASP A 111 -5.12 8.75 -5.84
C ASP A 111 -4.85 8.35 -7.28
N SER A 112 -3.76 7.62 -7.51
CA SER A 112 -3.39 7.16 -8.85
C SER A 112 -4.47 6.26 -9.46
N ILE A 113 -4.95 5.25 -8.72
CA ILE A 113 -5.97 4.34 -9.24
C ILE A 113 -7.31 5.05 -9.46
N LEU A 114 -7.69 5.98 -8.57
CA LEU A 114 -8.93 6.73 -8.71
C LEU A 114 -8.88 7.71 -9.89
N SER A 115 -7.75 8.38 -10.13
CA SER A 115 -7.57 9.24 -11.30
C SER A 115 -7.62 8.44 -12.60
N GLN A 116 -6.95 7.30 -12.68
CA GLN A 116 -7.03 6.42 -13.85
C GLN A 116 -8.45 5.89 -14.09
N ALA A 117 -9.16 5.54 -13.02
CA ALA A 117 -10.55 5.11 -13.10
C ALA A 117 -11.47 6.23 -13.59
N LYS A 118 -11.26 7.48 -13.13
CA LYS A 118 -12.00 8.66 -13.62
C LYS A 118 -11.82 8.87 -15.12
N GLU A 119 -10.58 8.80 -15.61
CA GLU A 119 -10.30 8.97 -17.04
C GLU A 119 -10.99 7.91 -17.90
N ARG A 120 -11.01 6.65 -17.44
CA ARG A 120 -11.68 5.55 -18.15
C ARG A 120 -13.19 5.67 -18.09
N MET A 121 -13.73 6.05 -16.94
CA MET A 121 -15.15 6.32 -16.76
C MET A 121 -15.62 7.41 -17.73
N GLN A 122 -14.90 8.53 -17.82
CA GLN A 122 -15.22 9.61 -18.76
C GLN A 122 -15.17 9.18 -20.22
N LYS A 123 -14.25 8.28 -20.59
CA LYS A 123 -14.17 7.71 -21.95
C LYS A 123 -15.31 6.75 -22.25
N ARG A 124 -15.79 6.00 -21.25
CA ARG A 124 -16.94 5.08 -21.39
C ARG A 124 -18.25 5.85 -21.44
N ASP A 125 -18.47 6.71 -20.45
CA ASP A 125 -19.69 7.48 -20.25
C ASP A 125 -19.38 8.78 -19.50
N GLY A 126 -19.30 9.89 -20.23
CA GLY A 126 -18.98 11.20 -19.70
C GLY A 126 -20.06 11.84 -18.83
N THR A 127 -21.23 11.20 -18.68
CA THR A 127 -22.35 11.69 -17.86
C THR A 127 -22.62 10.85 -16.62
N SER A 128 -21.97 9.69 -16.49
CA SER A 128 -22.16 8.80 -15.35
C SER A 128 -21.25 9.15 -14.18
N ASP A 129 -21.84 9.18 -12.98
CA ASP A 129 -21.13 9.34 -11.71
C ASP A 129 -20.82 7.99 -11.05
N THR A 130 -21.19 6.87 -11.66
CA THR A 130 -21.02 5.53 -11.08
C THR A 130 -19.89 4.77 -11.77
N MET A 131 -18.86 4.43 -10.99
CA MET A 131 -17.73 3.64 -11.46
C MET A 131 -18.04 2.15 -11.48
N THR A 132 -17.51 1.45 -12.49
CA THR A 132 -17.65 -0.01 -12.63
C THR A 132 -16.28 -0.70 -12.58
N VAL A 133 -16.27 -2.03 -12.66
CA VAL A 133 -15.04 -2.84 -12.67
C VAL A 133 -14.11 -2.47 -13.83
N GLU A 134 -14.67 -2.16 -15.00
CA GLU A 134 -13.90 -1.82 -16.21
C GLU A 134 -13.05 -0.56 -16.02
N ASP A 135 -13.53 0.40 -15.22
CA ASP A 135 -12.82 1.66 -14.97
C ASP A 135 -11.52 1.42 -14.22
N PHE A 136 -11.49 0.46 -13.30
CA PHE A 136 -10.28 0.17 -12.54
C PHE A 136 -9.26 -0.66 -13.34
N ALA A 137 -9.63 -1.18 -14.52
CA ALA A 137 -8.88 -2.18 -15.31
C ALA A 137 -8.20 -3.23 -14.43
N VAL A 138 -8.92 -3.64 -13.40
CA VAL A 138 -8.51 -4.77 -12.59
C VAL A 138 -8.95 -5.97 -13.39
N GLU A 139 -8.02 -6.84 -13.76
CA GLU A 139 -8.37 -8.17 -14.20
C GLU A 139 -9.31 -8.72 -13.14
N ASN A 140 -10.55 -8.99 -13.52
CA ASN A 140 -11.47 -9.75 -12.70
C ASN A 140 -10.96 -11.20 -12.75
N THR A 141 -9.78 -11.43 -12.19
CA THR A 141 -9.36 -12.75 -11.75
C THR A 141 -10.33 -13.04 -10.64
N GLY A 142 -11.50 -13.57 -11.01
CA GLY A 142 -12.46 -14.20 -10.14
C GLY A 142 -11.72 -15.29 -9.39
N LEU A 143 -11.01 -14.89 -8.36
CA LEU A 143 -10.86 -15.68 -7.16
C LEU A 143 -11.98 -15.22 -6.23
N ASP A 144 -13.18 -15.14 -6.81
CA ASP A 144 -14.41 -15.51 -6.14
C ASP A 144 -14.24 -17.00 -5.84
N GLU A 145 -14.84 -17.49 -4.76
CA GLU A 145 -14.72 -18.90 -4.39
C GLU A 145 -14.97 -19.85 -5.59
N ASP A 146 -15.80 -19.44 -6.55
CA ASP A 146 -16.29 -20.31 -7.62
C ASP A 146 -15.55 -20.15 -8.97
N GLY A 147 -14.61 -19.21 -9.10
CA GLY A 147 -13.95 -18.93 -10.38
C GLY A 147 -12.85 -19.94 -10.78
N LEU A 148 -12.44 -20.81 -9.85
CA LEU A 148 -11.42 -21.83 -10.12
C LEU A 148 -11.88 -22.83 -11.19
N ASP A 149 -13.15 -23.22 -11.15
CA ASP A 149 -13.71 -24.21 -12.09
C ASP A 149 -13.75 -23.65 -13.52
N SER A 150 -14.00 -22.34 -13.67
CA SER A 150 -13.99 -21.69 -14.97
C SER A 150 -12.60 -21.52 -15.58
N LEU A 151 -11.54 -21.44 -14.76
CA LEU A 151 -10.15 -21.26 -15.21
C LEU A 151 -9.57 -22.50 -15.88
N PHE A 152 -10.07 -23.68 -15.54
CA PHE A 152 -9.56 -24.96 -16.02
C PHE A 152 -10.56 -25.74 -16.89
N ALA A 153 -11.73 -25.15 -17.18
CA ALA A 153 -12.80 -25.80 -17.96
C ALA A 153 -12.34 -26.30 -19.34
N ASP A 154 -11.38 -25.61 -19.96
CA ASP A 154 -10.86 -25.95 -21.29
C ASP A 154 -9.61 -26.85 -21.26
N MET A 155 -9.10 -27.21 -20.08
CA MET A 155 -7.90 -28.08 -19.92
C MET A 155 -8.28 -29.53 -19.60
N ILE A 156 -8.18 -30.40 -20.60
CA ILE A 156 -8.41 -31.85 -20.44
C ILE A 156 -7.29 -32.47 -19.60
N GLY A 157 -7.66 -33.16 -18.50
CA GLY A 157 -6.74 -33.93 -17.65
C GLY A 157 -6.31 -33.23 -16.35
N MET A 158 -6.89 -32.08 -16.00
CA MET A 158 -6.57 -31.35 -14.75
C MET A 158 -7.46 -31.73 -13.54
N ASP A 159 -8.31 -32.75 -13.64
CA ASP A 159 -9.23 -33.16 -12.57
C ASP A 159 -8.50 -33.42 -11.23
N THR A 160 -7.31 -34.01 -11.29
CA THR A 160 -6.50 -34.31 -10.10
C THR A 160 -5.99 -33.04 -9.42
N VAL A 161 -5.65 -32.01 -10.20
CA VAL A 161 -5.16 -30.73 -9.69
C VAL A 161 -6.32 -29.89 -9.16
N MET A 162 -7.47 -29.94 -9.83
CA MET A 162 -8.71 -29.30 -9.38
C MET A 162 -9.16 -29.83 -8.02
N ASN A 163 -9.19 -31.16 -7.85
CA ASN A 163 -9.54 -31.78 -6.57
C ASN A 163 -8.59 -31.32 -5.44
N LYS A 164 -7.27 -31.33 -5.68
CA LYS A 164 -6.30 -30.85 -4.69
C LYS A 164 -6.45 -29.37 -4.34
N LEU A 165 -6.78 -28.53 -5.33
CA LEU A 165 -7.02 -27.11 -5.09
C LEU A 165 -8.31 -26.87 -4.32
N GLN A 166 -9.37 -27.65 -4.59
CA GLN A 166 -10.62 -27.63 -3.82
C GLN A 166 -10.39 -28.06 -2.36
N ASP A 167 -9.59 -29.11 -2.13
CA ASP A 167 -9.22 -29.55 -0.79
C ASP A 167 -8.46 -28.46 -0.03
N LEU A 168 -7.46 -27.84 -0.67
CA LEU A 168 -6.71 -26.71 -0.11
C LEU A 168 -7.62 -25.53 0.22
N LYS A 169 -8.57 -25.20 -0.65
CA LYS A 169 -9.56 -24.14 -0.43
C LYS A 169 -10.42 -24.45 0.80
N CYS A 170 -10.82 -25.71 0.96
CA CYS A 170 -11.57 -26.19 2.12
C CYS A 170 -10.77 -25.99 3.41
N VAL A 171 -9.51 -26.42 3.44
CA VAL A 171 -8.60 -26.26 4.59
C VAL A 171 -8.40 -24.78 4.94
N VAL A 172 -8.15 -23.93 3.94
CA VAL A 172 -7.96 -22.49 4.15
C VAL A 172 -9.23 -21.83 4.69
N LYS A 173 -10.42 -22.23 4.22
CA LYS A 173 -11.70 -21.71 4.72
C LYS A 173 -11.92 -22.12 6.17
N PHE A 174 -11.69 -23.39 6.50
CA PHE A 174 -11.75 -23.89 7.88
C PHE A 174 -10.76 -23.19 8.82
N ALA A 175 -9.53 -22.93 8.38
CA ALA A 175 -8.53 -22.21 9.19
C ALA A 175 -8.95 -20.76 9.42
N LYS A 176 -9.48 -20.10 8.38
CA LYS A 176 -9.93 -18.69 8.44
C LYS A 176 -11.16 -18.51 9.33
N ASP A 177 -12.09 -19.45 9.32
CA ASP A 177 -13.27 -19.46 10.20
C ASP A 177 -12.89 -19.69 11.67
N ARG A 178 -11.74 -20.32 11.93
CA ARG A 178 -11.18 -20.52 13.28
C ARG A 178 -10.21 -19.41 13.71
N GLY A 179 -9.92 -18.44 12.83
CA GLY A 179 -8.98 -17.35 13.11
C GLY A 179 -7.50 -17.78 13.10
N GLU A 180 -7.18 -18.93 12.52
CA GLU A 180 -5.83 -19.51 12.45
C GLU A 180 -5.15 -19.18 11.10
N ASP A 181 -3.82 -19.01 11.10
CA ASP A 181 -3.06 -18.74 9.88
C ASP A 181 -2.87 -20.05 9.07
N PRO A 182 -3.46 -20.16 7.87
CA PRO A 182 -3.46 -21.40 7.09
C PRO A 182 -2.07 -21.82 6.56
N ARG A 183 -1.02 -21.01 6.75
CA ARG A 183 0.34 -21.29 6.27
C ARG A 183 1.23 -21.98 7.32
N LYS A 184 0.72 -22.23 8.52
CA LYS A 184 1.51 -22.75 9.66
C LYS A 184 1.31 -24.25 9.96
N ASN A 185 0.59 -24.99 9.11
CA ASN A 185 0.48 -26.45 9.16
C ASN A 185 1.32 -27.11 8.08
#